data_AF-A0A9Q9MLQ0-F1
#
_entry.id   AF-A0A9Q9MLQ0-F1
#
_cell.length_a   1.000
_cell.length_b   1.000
_cell.length_c   1.000
_cell.angle_alpha   90.00
_cell.angle_beta   90.00
_cell.angle_gamma   90.00
#
_symmetry.space_group_name_H-M   'P 1'
#
loop_
_entity.id
_entity.type
_entity.pdbx_description
1 polymer ?
#
loop_
_entity_poly.entity_id
_entity_poly.type
_entity_poly.pdbx_seq_one_letter_code
_entity_poly.pdbx_strand_id
1 'polypeptide(L)'
;MREAAGVREAWGGSAHRMPFLTPDGLPLPPEALGTGTDAAADTERIWQRLVAGDLVGAWAAGGIDVAGVDAEALQRPTAPPTLPVGVAAEARAAAAAFGVAQVSTLYGASLTLTVDGMTAEALDVSEYLEVPTRILTGSVPPDLALLAAGRQRPADLHPLVRDALFPGSVADHGVPARTVGATAADPARVRCQGVWHRMEVTGGTLRLLDHTEEEQLRERMLRTLGGTSSGCYAVQAAWTTGAGRLPRALADRRREVKHRMQHGDTDWLLDGLRRGVIDPHMRDANGWSLLHLVMWVDFERVLPLLLAAGVPVDARDRIGRTPLYLAVMNGGPPELMRRLLAEGADPRAETVHGAYPSHVAHSRQYWQDLTFFAQS
;
A
#
# COMPACT_ATOMS: atom_id res chain seq x y z
N MET A 1 -12.52 -5.05 17.12
CA MET A 1 -12.26 -4.41 18.44
C MET A 1 -11.15 -5.10 19.28
N ARG A 2 -10.34 -6.02 18.70
CA ARG A 2 -9.21 -6.68 19.39
C ARG A 2 -7.82 -6.09 19.07
N GLU A 3 -7.73 -4.97 18.34
CA GLU A 3 -6.44 -4.50 17.78
C GLU A 3 -6.02 -3.08 18.18
N ALA A 4 -6.80 -2.35 18.99
CA ALA A 4 -6.46 -0.97 19.36
C ALA A 4 -5.17 -0.86 20.21
N ALA A 5 -4.97 -1.80 21.15
CA ALA A 5 -3.76 -1.85 21.98
C ALA A 5 -2.53 -2.26 21.16
N GLY A 6 -2.68 -3.24 20.27
CA GLY A 6 -1.60 -3.74 19.42
C GLY A 6 -1.10 -2.69 18.43
N VAL A 7 -1.98 -1.84 17.90
CA VAL A 7 -1.57 -0.73 17.01
C VAL A 7 -0.71 0.29 17.76
N ARG A 8 -1.05 0.63 19.00
CA ARG A 8 -0.28 1.61 19.78
C ARG A 8 1.11 1.11 20.15
N GLU A 9 1.17 -0.11 20.65
CA GLU A 9 2.41 -0.78 21.02
C GLU A 9 3.33 -0.98 19.80
N ALA A 10 2.75 -1.33 18.64
CA ALA A 10 3.50 -1.47 17.37
C ALA A 10 4.22 -0.18 16.94
N TRP A 11 3.76 0.99 17.39
CA TRP A 11 4.37 2.29 17.09
C TRP A 11 5.10 2.89 18.30
N GLY A 12 5.41 2.09 19.32
CA GLY A 12 6.17 2.53 20.48
C GLY A 12 5.39 3.37 21.49
N GLY A 13 4.06 3.44 21.37
CA GLY A 13 3.22 4.18 22.30
C GLY A 13 3.11 3.48 23.66
N SER A 14 2.99 4.28 24.71
CA SER A 14 2.69 3.80 26.06
C SER A 14 1.17 3.65 26.25
N ALA A 15 0.75 3.15 27.42
CA ALA A 15 -0.68 3.10 27.79
C ALA A 15 -1.37 4.47 27.73
N HIS A 16 -0.60 5.56 27.82
CA HIS A 16 -1.13 6.91 28.01
C HIS A 16 -0.86 7.87 26.84
N ARG A 17 0.14 7.61 25.99
CA ARG A 17 0.49 8.51 24.88
C ARG A 17 1.27 7.82 23.76
N MET A 18 1.25 8.43 22.59
CA MET A 18 2.17 8.09 21.50
C MET A 18 3.52 8.78 21.69
N PRO A 19 4.62 8.25 21.09
CA PRO A 19 5.90 8.95 21.06
C PRO A 19 5.76 10.32 20.38
N PHE A 20 6.57 11.28 20.82
CA PHE A 20 6.59 12.67 20.34
C PHE A 20 5.31 13.46 20.62
N LEU A 21 4.33 12.87 21.31
CA LEU A 21 3.04 13.49 21.60
C LEU A 21 2.75 13.46 23.11
N THR A 22 2.03 14.48 23.58
CA THR A 22 1.38 14.47 24.90
C THR A 22 0.21 13.48 24.91
N PRO A 23 -0.34 13.11 26.09
CA PRO A 23 -1.54 12.27 26.18
C PRO A 23 -2.74 12.80 25.39
N ASP A 24 -2.85 14.12 25.28
CA ASP A 24 -3.89 14.81 24.51
C ASP A 24 -3.56 14.93 23.01
N GLY A 25 -2.45 14.33 22.56
CA GLY A 25 -2.04 14.27 21.17
C GLY A 25 -1.45 15.57 20.60
N LEU A 26 -0.89 16.42 21.45
CA LEU A 26 -0.13 17.61 21.03
C LEU A 26 1.37 17.29 20.90
N PRO A 27 2.12 17.91 19.97
CA PRO A 27 3.55 17.74 19.87
C PRO A 27 4.29 18.01 21.19
N LEU A 28 5.20 17.13 21.56
CA LEU A 28 6.15 17.38 22.64
C LEU A 28 7.25 18.35 22.17
N PRO A 29 7.70 19.26 23.04
CA PRO A 29 8.86 20.08 22.73
C PRO A 29 10.14 19.22 22.78
N PRO A 30 11.19 19.56 22.00
CA PRO A 30 12.41 18.76 21.90
C PRO A 30 13.07 18.41 23.23
N GLU A 31 13.04 19.33 24.20
CA GLU A 31 13.58 19.16 25.55
C GLU A 31 12.83 18.15 26.42
N ALA A 32 11.57 17.84 26.07
CA ALA A 32 10.76 16.86 26.80
C ALA A 32 10.92 15.44 26.25
N LEU A 33 11.49 15.27 25.05
CA LEU A 33 11.64 13.97 24.39
C LEU A 33 12.57 13.06 25.20
N GLY A 34 12.10 11.86 25.50
CA GLY A 34 12.90 10.83 26.17
C GLY A 34 13.12 11.07 27.66
N THR A 35 12.42 12.03 28.28
CA THR A 35 12.54 12.33 29.72
C THR A 35 11.68 11.41 30.62
N GLY A 36 10.65 10.78 30.05
CA GLY A 36 9.75 9.87 30.77
C GLY A 36 10.32 8.47 30.99
N THR A 37 9.64 7.70 31.82
CA THR A 37 9.93 6.27 32.08
C THR A 37 8.99 5.32 31.34
N ASP A 38 8.17 5.85 30.42
CA ASP A 38 7.20 5.08 29.65
C ASP A 38 7.76 4.62 28.29
N ALA A 39 7.10 3.64 27.66
CA ALA A 39 7.52 3.08 26.37
C ALA A 39 7.63 4.13 25.25
N ALA A 40 6.81 5.19 25.32
CA ALA A 40 6.89 6.32 24.41
C ALA A 40 8.21 7.11 24.57
N ALA A 41 8.67 7.30 25.82
CA ALA A 41 9.97 7.92 26.10
C ALA A 41 11.14 7.01 25.71
N ASP A 42 11.02 5.68 25.85
CA ASP A 42 12.02 4.74 25.31
C ASP A 42 12.16 4.91 23.80
N THR A 43 11.05 5.01 23.09
CA THR A 43 10.99 5.23 21.64
C THR A 43 11.66 6.55 21.24
N GLU A 44 11.40 7.62 21.99
CA GLU A 44 12.02 8.94 21.79
C GLU A 44 13.54 8.90 21.99
N ARG A 45 14.04 8.16 22.98
CA ARG A 45 15.48 7.96 23.22
C ARG A 45 16.14 7.18 22.07
N ILE A 46 15.48 6.15 21.54
CA ILE A 46 15.95 5.40 20.37
C ILE A 46 16.07 6.34 19.16
N TRP A 47 15.06 7.19 18.95
CA TRP A 47 15.08 8.19 17.87
C TRP A 47 16.21 9.21 18.02
N GLN A 48 16.45 9.72 19.24
CA GLN A 48 17.56 10.64 19.51
C GLN A 48 18.93 10.02 19.16
N ARG A 49 19.13 8.73 19.46
CA ARG A 49 20.35 8.00 19.07
C ARG A 49 20.52 7.93 17.55
N LEU A 50 19.46 7.63 16.81
CA LEU A 50 19.49 7.59 15.35
C LEU A 50 19.88 8.95 14.75
N VAL A 51 19.29 10.04 15.24
CA VAL A 51 19.61 11.40 14.77
C VAL A 51 21.04 11.80 15.13
N ALA A 52 21.57 11.31 16.25
CA ALA A 52 22.96 11.50 16.64
C ALA A 52 23.95 10.60 15.87
N GLY A 53 23.47 9.70 14.99
CA GLY A 53 24.30 8.76 14.24
C GLY A 53 24.72 7.50 15.01
N ASP A 54 24.21 7.30 16.23
CA ASP A 54 24.42 6.08 17.03
C ASP A 54 23.48 4.96 16.57
N LEU A 55 23.73 4.43 15.37
CA LEU A 55 22.90 3.39 14.77
C LEU A 55 22.93 2.09 15.60
N VAL A 56 24.12 1.62 15.98
CA VAL A 56 24.28 0.39 16.77
C VAL A 56 23.56 0.51 18.12
N GLY A 57 23.73 1.63 18.83
CA GLY A 57 23.06 1.84 20.11
C GLY A 57 21.55 2.02 19.98
N ALA A 58 21.05 2.57 18.87
CA ALA A 58 19.61 2.65 18.61
C ALA A 58 18.99 1.26 18.40
N TRP A 59 19.62 0.38 17.61
CA TRP A 59 19.15 -0.99 17.40
C TRP A 59 19.25 -1.84 18.66
N ALA A 60 20.34 -1.71 19.43
CA ALA A 60 20.49 -2.38 20.72
C ALA A 60 19.41 -1.94 21.73
N ALA A 61 19.07 -0.65 21.77
CA ALA A 61 17.97 -0.13 22.59
C ALA A 61 16.59 -0.62 22.12
N GLY A 62 16.44 -0.98 20.84
CA GLY A 62 15.28 -1.71 20.30
C GLY A 62 15.29 -3.22 20.62
N GLY A 63 16.32 -3.72 21.31
CA GLY A 63 16.45 -5.11 21.72
C GLY A 63 17.04 -6.03 20.64
N ILE A 64 17.81 -5.49 19.70
CA ILE A 64 18.40 -6.21 18.57
C ILE A 64 19.89 -5.93 18.54
N ASP A 65 20.69 -6.98 18.65
CA ASP A 65 22.14 -6.88 18.50
C ASP A 65 22.52 -6.86 17.01
N VAL A 66 23.20 -5.79 16.59
CA VAL A 66 23.63 -5.56 15.21
C VAL A 66 25.15 -5.47 15.08
N ALA A 67 25.91 -5.89 16.09
CA ALA A 67 27.38 -5.78 16.09
C ALA A 67 28.07 -6.52 14.93
N GLY A 68 27.42 -7.54 14.36
CA GLY A 68 27.92 -8.35 13.23
C GLY A 68 27.52 -7.86 11.84
N VAL A 69 26.77 -6.76 11.72
CA VAL A 69 26.29 -6.22 10.44
C VAL A 69 26.63 -4.75 10.27
N ASP A 70 26.75 -4.31 9.03
CA ASP A 70 26.83 -2.88 8.74
C ASP A 70 25.49 -2.22 9.09
N ALA A 71 25.45 -1.49 10.22
CA ALA A 71 24.24 -0.83 10.70
C ALA A 71 23.74 0.27 9.73
N GLU A 72 24.57 0.78 8.82
CA GLU A 72 24.14 1.68 7.76
C GLU A 72 23.33 0.94 6.69
N ALA A 73 23.64 -0.32 6.40
CA ALA A 73 22.85 -1.15 5.49
C ALA A 73 21.42 -1.38 6.02
N LEU A 74 21.24 -1.27 7.34
CA LEU A 74 19.92 -1.33 7.98
C LEU A 74 19.09 -0.05 7.78
N GLN A 75 19.68 1.01 7.22
CA GLN A 75 19.06 2.30 6.97
C GLN A 75 18.75 2.48 5.47
N ARG A 76 17.70 3.25 5.17
CA ARG A 76 17.37 3.61 3.80
C ARG A 76 18.18 4.86 3.39
N PRO A 77 18.98 4.81 2.31
CA PRO A 77 19.82 5.95 1.91
C PRO A 77 19.04 7.24 1.60
N THR A 78 17.77 7.12 1.19
CA THR A 78 16.92 8.24 0.75
C THR A 78 15.67 8.42 1.61
N ALA A 79 15.62 7.84 2.81
CA ALA A 79 14.46 7.96 3.71
C ALA A 79 14.91 8.37 5.12
N PRO A 80 13.97 8.81 5.99
CA PRO A 80 14.25 8.99 7.40
C PRO A 80 14.80 7.70 8.03
N PRO A 81 15.62 7.80 9.10
CA PRO A 81 16.17 6.64 9.79
C PRO A 81 15.08 5.63 10.18
N THR A 82 15.35 4.36 9.91
CA THR A 82 14.50 3.23 10.30
C THR A 82 14.53 3.11 11.82
N LEU A 83 13.38 3.27 12.47
CA LEU A 83 13.23 3.17 13.92
C LEU A 83 13.00 1.70 14.34
N PRO A 84 13.91 1.04 15.08
CA PRO A 84 13.85 -0.39 15.37
C PRO A 84 12.82 -0.79 16.45
N VAL A 85 11.82 0.05 16.71
CA VAL A 85 10.82 -0.16 17.77
C VAL A 85 9.77 -1.16 17.30
N GLY A 86 9.42 -2.10 18.20
CA GLY A 86 8.43 -3.15 17.92
C GLY A 86 8.97 -4.31 17.08
N VAL A 87 10.04 -4.10 16.32
CA VAL A 87 10.72 -5.11 15.48
C VAL A 87 10.95 -6.43 16.22
N ALA A 88 11.56 -6.38 17.41
CA ALA A 88 11.91 -7.59 18.14
C ALA A 88 10.68 -8.36 18.64
N ALA A 89 9.64 -7.65 19.08
CA ALA A 89 8.39 -8.27 19.51
C ALA A 89 7.67 -8.92 18.33
N GLU A 90 7.63 -8.23 17.20
CA GLU A 90 6.97 -8.68 15.98
C GLU A 90 7.70 -9.89 15.36
N ALA A 91 9.05 -9.87 15.36
CA ALA A 91 9.86 -11.01 14.92
C ALA A 91 9.71 -12.23 15.84
N ARG A 92 9.65 -12.04 17.17
CA ARG A 92 9.36 -13.14 18.11
C ARG A 92 7.96 -13.71 17.91
N ALA A 93 6.97 -12.85 17.69
CA ALA A 93 5.60 -13.29 17.41
C ALA A 93 5.53 -14.11 16.11
N ALA A 94 6.22 -13.67 15.06
CA ALA A 94 6.36 -14.43 13.83
C ALA A 94 7.04 -15.77 14.10
N ALA A 95 8.24 -15.77 14.66
CA ALA A 95 8.98 -16.99 14.97
C ALA A 95 8.19 -18.01 15.78
N ALA A 96 7.50 -17.57 16.84
CA ALA A 96 6.63 -18.42 17.64
C ALA A 96 5.47 -19.00 16.85
N ALA A 97 4.86 -18.22 15.97
CA ALA A 97 3.72 -18.67 15.18
C ALA A 97 4.09 -19.59 14.01
N PHE A 98 5.30 -19.42 13.47
CA PHE A 98 5.80 -20.19 12.34
C PHE A 98 6.74 -21.34 12.74
N GLY A 99 7.14 -21.42 14.01
CA GLY A 99 8.12 -22.40 14.49
C GLY A 99 9.51 -22.22 13.87
N VAL A 100 9.88 -20.99 13.49
CA VAL A 100 11.17 -20.68 12.86
C VAL A 100 12.08 -19.93 13.82
N ALA A 101 13.38 -20.22 13.79
CA ALA A 101 14.39 -19.50 14.58
C ALA A 101 14.94 -18.25 13.87
N GLN A 102 14.56 -18.03 12.60
CA GLN A 102 15.10 -16.99 11.74
C GLN A 102 13.97 -16.27 10.99
N VAL A 103 14.05 -14.94 10.94
CA VAL A 103 13.10 -14.06 10.24
C VAL A 103 13.87 -13.10 9.34
N SER A 104 13.73 -13.25 8.02
CA SER A 104 14.42 -12.39 7.06
C SER A 104 13.79 -11.00 6.95
N THR A 105 14.64 -9.97 6.89
CA THR A 105 14.22 -8.56 6.84
C THR A 105 14.52 -7.92 5.49
N LEU A 106 13.88 -6.79 5.23
CA LEU A 106 14.07 -6.01 4.00
C LEU A 106 15.32 -5.14 4.00
N TYR A 107 16.03 -5.08 5.12
CA TYR A 107 17.08 -4.11 5.34
C TYR A 107 18.49 -4.68 5.11
N GLY A 108 18.64 -5.58 4.13
CA GLY A 108 19.94 -6.21 3.83
C GLY A 108 20.45 -7.15 4.92
N ALA A 109 19.61 -7.50 5.91
CA ALA A 109 19.96 -8.41 7.00
C ALA A 109 18.81 -9.39 7.29
N SER A 110 19.15 -10.60 7.73
CA SER A 110 18.24 -11.52 8.40
C SER A 110 18.32 -11.31 9.91
N LEU A 111 17.19 -11.46 10.62
CA LEU A 111 17.17 -11.43 12.08
C LEU A 111 17.07 -12.86 12.59
N THR A 112 18.03 -13.26 13.41
CA THR A 112 18.11 -14.57 14.03
C THR A 112 17.70 -14.45 15.48
N LEU A 113 16.74 -15.27 15.91
CA LEU A 113 16.34 -15.38 17.30
C LEU A 113 17.15 -16.50 17.96
N THR A 114 17.85 -16.15 19.04
CA THR A 114 18.62 -17.08 19.84
C THR A 114 17.96 -17.23 21.22
N VAL A 115 18.41 -18.24 21.98
CA VAL A 115 17.96 -18.45 23.36
C VAL A 115 18.31 -17.24 24.24
N ASP A 116 19.39 -16.53 23.90
CA ASP A 116 19.95 -15.42 24.68
C ASP A 116 19.52 -14.03 24.15
N GLY A 117 18.80 -13.95 23.04
CA GLY A 117 18.40 -12.66 22.47
C GLY A 117 18.07 -12.70 20.99
N MET A 118 18.32 -11.58 20.31
CA MET A 118 18.01 -11.41 18.90
C MET A 118 19.19 -10.71 18.24
N THR A 119 19.74 -11.32 17.19
CA THR A 119 20.91 -10.83 16.46
C THR A 119 20.55 -10.57 15.00
N ALA A 120 21.23 -9.62 14.38
CA ALA A 120 21.17 -9.40 12.93
C ALA A 120 22.37 -10.04 12.24
N GLU A 121 22.13 -10.67 11.10
CA GLU A 121 23.13 -11.26 10.22
C GLU A 121 22.95 -10.72 8.80
N ALA A 122 24.05 -10.44 8.09
CA ALA A 122 23.99 -9.88 6.75
C ALA A 122 23.42 -10.92 5.76
N LEU A 123 22.52 -10.49 4.87
CA LEU A 123 21.93 -11.35 3.85
C LEU A 123 22.65 -11.13 2.50
N ASP A 124 23.04 -12.21 1.84
CA ASP A 124 23.46 -12.17 0.44
C ASP A 124 22.23 -11.96 -0.45
N VAL A 125 22.12 -10.76 -1.00
CA VAL A 125 20.94 -10.25 -1.73
C VAL A 125 20.79 -10.84 -3.14
N SER A 126 21.56 -11.87 -3.50
CA SER A 126 21.44 -12.56 -4.79
C SER A 126 20.20 -13.45 -4.91
N GLU A 127 19.58 -13.84 -3.79
CA GLU A 127 18.30 -14.55 -3.74
C GLU A 127 17.17 -13.60 -3.33
N TYR A 128 16.61 -12.92 -4.33
CA TYR A 128 15.41 -12.09 -4.19
C TYR A 128 14.19 -12.99 -3.91
N LEU A 129 14.05 -13.49 -2.69
CA LEU A 129 12.80 -14.08 -2.24
C LEU A 129 11.78 -12.93 -2.16
N GLU A 130 10.84 -12.86 -3.11
CA GLU A 130 9.63 -12.04 -3.03
C GLU A 130 8.70 -12.57 -1.92
N VAL A 131 9.21 -12.75 -0.70
CA VAL A 131 8.38 -12.86 0.48
C VAL A 131 7.80 -11.47 0.73
N PRO A 132 6.49 -11.33 0.89
CA PRO A 132 5.93 -10.06 1.25
C PRO A 132 6.42 -9.60 2.60
N THR A 133 7.11 -8.48 2.53
CA THR A 133 7.21 -7.41 3.51
C THR A 133 6.01 -7.34 4.45
N ARG A 134 6.06 -8.10 5.53
CA ARG A 134 5.36 -7.72 6.74
C ARG A 134 6.30 -7.97 7.88
N ILE A 135 6.17 -7.07 8.83
CA ILE A 135 7.00 -6.92 9.99
C ILE A 135 8.26 -6.15 9.63
N LEU A 136 8.68 -5.27 10.53
CA LEU A 136 10.00 -4.60 10.59
C LEU A 136 10.05 -3.10 10.32
N THR A 137 8.91 -2.47 10.07
CA THR A 137 8.57 -1.05 10.26
C THR A 137 7.64 -0.69 9.11
N GLY A 138 6.33 -0.60 9.36
CA GLY A 138 5.49 0.15 8.43
C GLY A 138 5.98 1.60 8.38
N SER A 139 5.66 2.32 7.30
CA SER A 139 5.77 3.78 7.36
C SER A 139 4.97 4.26 8.56
N VAL A 140 5.54 5.13 9.41
CA VAL A 140 4.78 5.84 10.44
C VAL A 140 3.48 6.32 9.79
N PRO A 141 2.29 5.94 10.29
CA PRO A 141 1.02 6.38 9.73
C PRO A 141 1.10 7.88 9.44
N PRO A 142 0.76 8.34 8.22
CA PRO A 142 0.87 9.75 7.86
C PRO A 142 0.22 10.66 8.90
N ASP A 143 -0.89 10.21 9.48
CA ASP A 143 -1.57 10.84 10.61
C ASP A 143 -0.66 11.09 11.82
N LEU A 144 0.15 10.11 12.25
CA LEU A 144 1.07 10.26 13.37
C LEU A 144 2.21 11.24 13.05
N ALA A 145 2.72 11.21 11.83
CA ALA A 145 3.73 12.17 11.38
C ALA A 145 3.17 13.60 11.31
N LEU A 146 1.93 13.75 10.85
CA LEU A 146 1.23 15.03 10.78
C LEU A 146 0.88 15.56 12.18
N LEU A 147 0.48 14.68 13.11
CA LEU A 147 0.27 15.01 14.51
C LEU A 147 1.57 15.49 15.17
N ALA A 148 2.67 14.74 15.03
CA ALA A 148 3.97 15.10 15.60
C ALA A 148 4.52 16.41 15.01
N ALA A 149 4.22 16.70 13.74
CA ALA A 149 4.55 17.97 13.10
C ALA A 149 3.56 19.12 13.45
N GLY A 150 2.54 18.86 14.27
CA GLY A 150 1.50 19.84 14.62
C GLY A 150 0.62 20.27 13.45
N ARG A 151 0.60 19.51 12.35
CA ARG A 151 -0.14 19.80 11.11
C ARG A 151 -1.54 19.18 11.08
N GLN A 152 -1.86 18.36 12.07
CA GLN A 152 -3.14 17.70 12.28
C GLN A 152 -3.40 17.61 13.77
N ARG A 153 -4.66 17.65 14.20
CA ARG A 153 -5.04 17.46 15.61
C ARG A 153 -5.74 16.12 15.78
N PRO A 154 -5.77 15.53 16.98
CA PRO A 154 -6.49 14.28 17.23
C PRO A 154 -7.97 14.33 16.86
N ALA A 155 -8.61 15.50 16.98
CA ALA A 155 -9.99 15.73 16.57
C ALA A 155 -10.21 15.58 15.06
N ASP A 156 -9.17 15.75 14.25
CA ASP A 156 -9.22 15.65 12.79
C ASP A 156 -9.00 14.19 12.30
N LEU A 157 -8.73 13.24 13.20
CA LEU A 157 -8.57 11.82 12.89
C LEU A 157 -9.91 11.10 12.71
N HIS A 158 -9.89 10.01 11.92
CA HIS A 158 -11.00 9.06 11.90
C HIS A 158 -11.27 8.51 13.31
N PRO A 159 -12.53 8.39 13.77
CA PRO A 159 -12.85 7.99 15.14
C PRO A 159 -12.17 6.70 15.60
N LEU A 160 -12.18 5.64 14.77
CA LEU A 160 -11.51 4.38 15.12
C LEU A 160 -9.99 4.51 15.31
N VAL A 161 -9.34 5.39 14.53
CA VAL A 161 -7.89 5.64 14.64
C VAL A 161 -7.61 6.49 15.87
N ARG A 162 -8.43 7.51 16.10
CA ARG A 162 -8.37 8.36 17.29
C ARG A 162 -8.53 7.54 18.56
N ASP A 163 -9.55 6.68 18.64
CA ASP A 163 -9.83 5.88 19.84
C ASP A 163 -8.73 4.84 20.10
N ALA A 164 -8.09 4.34 19.03
CA ALA A 164 -6.95 3.44 19.14
C ALA A 164 -5.68 4.15 19.66
N LEU A 165 -5.44 5.40 19.26
CA LEU A 165 -4.23 6.15 19.59
C LEU A 165 -4.38 7.01 20.87
N PHE A 166 -5.58 7.52 21.15
CA PHE A 166 -5.90 8.51 22.20
C PHE A 166 -7.22 8.16 22.93
N PRO A 167 -7.24 7.11 23.76
CA PRO A 167 -8.46 6.58 24.36
C PRO A 167 -9.08 7.50 25.43
N GLY A 168 -8.37 8.57 25.84
CA GLY A 168 -8.87 9.59 26.77
C GLY A 168 -9.55 10.79 26.12
N SER A 169 -9.59 10.87 24.78
CA SER A 169 -10.15 12.01 24.05
C SER A 169 -11.67 11.88 23.89
N VAL A 170 -12.45 12.62 24.69
CA VAL A 170 -13.91 12.72 24.54
C VAL A 170 -14.22 13.92 23.64
N ALA A 171 -14.53 13.68 22.36
CA ALA A 171 -15.05 14.71 21.47
C ALA A 171 -16.19 14.16 20.59
N ASP A 172 -17.27 14.95 20.58
CA ASP A 172 -18.60 14.72 19.99
C ASP A 172 -18.58 14.53 18.47
N HIS A 173 -19.53 13.73 17.97
CA HIS A 173 -19.55 13.22 16.61
C HIS A 173 -20.33 14.13 15.66
N GLY A 174 -19.60 14.77 14.75
CA GLY A 174 -20.14 15.21 13.47
C GLY A 174 -19.30 14.59 12.36
N VAL A 175 -19.83 13.57 11.66
CA VAL A 175 -19.29 13.19 10.35
C VAL A 175 -19.74 14.29 9.39
N PRO A 176 -18.85 15.16 8.87
CA PRO A 176 -19.26 16.03 7.79
C PRO A 176 -19.49 15.13 6.59
N ALA A 177 -20.74 15.04 6.15
CA ALA A 177 -21.03 14.52 4.82
C ALA A 177 -20.18 15.34 3.83
N ARG A 178 -19.14 14.74 3.26
CA ARG A 178 -18.40 15.37 2.17
C ARG A 178 -19.37 15.49 1.01
N THR A 179 -19.86 16.70 0.81
CA THR A 179 -20.58 17.07 -0.40
C THR A 179 -19.69 16.78 -1.59
N VAL A 180 -20.18 15.92 -2.47
CA VAL A 180 -19.54 15.57 -3.74
C VAL A 180 -19.63 16.81 -4.62
N GLY A 181 -18.60 17.65 -4.57
CA GLY A 181 -18.28 18.55 -5.65
C GLY A 181 -17.84 17.72 -6.84
N ALA A 182 -18.80 17.23 -7.63
CA ALA A 182 -18.53 16.82 -8.99
C ALA A 182 -18.17 18.09 -9.77
N THR A 183 -16.92 18.52 -9.68
CA THR A 183 -16.40 19.38 -10.74
C THR A 183 -16.34 18.48 -11.97
N ALA A 184 -17.21 18.75 -12.94
CA ALA A 184 -17.02 18.22 -14.29
C ALA A 184 -15.62 18.67 -14.70
N ALA A 185 -14.66 17.74 -14.66
CA ALA A 185 -13.30 18.05 -15.01
C ALA A 185 -13.30 18.37 -16.50
N ASP A 186 -12.74 19.54 -16.87
CA ASP A 186 -12.62 19.91 -18.27
C ASP A 186 -11.99 18.77 -19.08
N PRO A 187 -12.50 18.48 -20.29
CA PRO A 187 -11.95 17.43 -21.14
C PRO A 187 -10.43 17.58 -21.30
N ALA A 188 -9.71 16.49 -21.12
CA ALA A 188 -8.27 16.48 -21.26
C ALA A 188 -7.88 16.82 -22.70
N ARG A 189 -6.87 17.68 -22.88
CA ARG A 189 -6.39 18.08 -24.21
C ARG A 189 -5.08 17.40 -24.55
N VAL A 190 -4.98 16.91 -25.79
CA VAL A 190 -3.78 16.27 -26.33
C VAL A 190 -3.47 16.86 -27.71
N ARG A 191 -2.18 16.94 -28.05
CA ARG A 191 -1.76 17.31 -29.40
C ARG A 191 -1.76 16.06 -30.29
N CYS A 192 -2.57 16.05 -31.33
CA CYS A 192 -2.69 14.96 -32.29
C CYS A 192 -2.52 15.53 -33.70
N GLN A 193 -1.54 15.04 -34.46
CA GLN A 193 -1.23 15.52 -35.82
C GLN A 193 -1.14 17.06 -35.95
N GLY A 194 -0.65 17.74 -34.90
CA GLY A 194 -0.55 19.21 -34.91
C GLY A 194 -1.87 19.95 -34.68
N VAL A 195 -2.93 19.29 -34.19
CA VAL A 195 -4.19 19.90 -33.73
C VAL A 195 -4.47 19.51 -32.27
N TRP A 196 -5.21 20.34 -31.53
CA TRP A 196 -5.60 20.05 -30.15
C TRP A 196 -6.91 19.25 -30.16
N HIS A 197 -6.88 18.03 -29.65
CA HIS A 197 -8.06 17.18 -29.49
C HIS A 197 -8.41 17.02 -28.01
N ARG A 198 -9.67 16.72 -27.74
CA ARG A 198 -10.28 16.53 -26.42
C ARG A 198 -10.56 15.06 -26.17
N MET A 199 -10.36 14.66 -24.92
CA MET A 199 -10.58 13.31 -24.46
C MET A 199 -11.26 13.34 -23.09
N GLU A 200 -12.19 12.43 -22.85
CA GLU A 200 -12.93 12.35 -21.60
C GLU A 200 -13.29 10.90 -21.28
N VAL A 201 -13.34 10.56 -19.99
CA VAL A 201 -13.91 9.28 -19.55
C VAL A 201 -15.42 9.42 -19.45
N THR A 202 -16.13 8.81 -20.38
CA THR A 202 -17.60 8.80 -20.42
C THR A 202 -18.09 7.45 -20.92
N GLY A 203 -19.23 6.99 -20.40
CA GLY A 203 -19.74 5.64 -20.67
C GLY A 203 -18.79 4.53 -20.20
N GLY A 204 -17.96 4.80 -19.19
CA GLY A 204 -17.04 3.82 -18.60
C GLY A 204 -15.76 3.62 -19.41
N THR A 205 -15.41 4.51 -20.33
CA THR A 205 -14.16 4.36 -21.09
C THR A 205 -13.62 5.72 -21.56
N LEU A 206 -12.30 5.80 -21.81
CA LEU A 206 -11.68 7.00 -22.36
C LEU A 206 -12.04 7.19 -23.84
N ARG A 207 -12.89 8.19 -24.11
CA ARG A 207 -13.40 8.57 -25.43
C ARG A 207 -12.55 9.66 -26.06
N LEU A 208 -12.31 9.52 -27.36
CA LEU A 208 -11.64 10.50 -28.21
C LEU A 208 -12.73 11.30 -28.91
N LEU A 209 -13.02 12.50 -28.43
CA LEU A 209 -14.20 13.27 -28.86
C LEU A 209 -14.09 13.81 -30.29
N ASP A 210 -12.87 13.91 -30.80
CA ASP A 210 -12.57 14.45 -32.13
C ASP A 210 -12.14 13.35 -33.14
N HIS A 211 -12.49 12.08 -32.87
CA HIS A 211 -12.19 10.94 -33.76
C HIS A 211 -13.40 10.03 -33.97
N THR A 212 -13.58 9.52 -35.19
CA THR A 212 -14.65 8.55 -35.51
C THR A 212 -14.30 7.14 -35.02
N GLU A 213 -15.29 6.27 -34.83
CA GLU A 213 -15.06 4.86 -34.44
C GLU A 213 -14.26 4.09 -35.51
N GLU A 214 -14.43 4.43 -36.80
CA GLU A 214 -13.70 3.82 -37.91
C GLU A 214 -12.20 4.18 -37.87
N GLU A 215 -11.89 5.45 -37.63
CA GLU A 215 -10.50 5.89 -37.42
C GLU A 215 -9.87 5.18 -36.21
N GLN A 216 -10.62 5.06 -35.12
CA GLN A 216 -10.15 4.36 -33.92
C GLN A 216 -9.92 2.88 -34.17
N LEU A 217 -10.79 2.22 -34.94
CA LEU A 217 -10.63 0.82 -35.30
C LEU A 217 -9.40 0.62 -36.19
N ARG A 218 -9.21 1.45 -37.21
CA ARG A 218 -8.05 1.41 -38.11
C ARG A 218 -6.74 1.53 -37.32
N GLU A 219 -6.66 2.47 -36.40
CA GLU A 219 -5.46 2.68 -35.57
C GLU A 219 -5.19 1.52 -34.60
N ARG A 220 -6.25 0.93 -34.02
CA ARG A 220 -6.12 -0.29 -33.22
C ARG A 220 -5.55 -1.45 -34.05
N MET A 221 -6.04 -1.64 -35.28
CA MET A 221 -5.53 -2.67 -36.18
C MET A 221 -4.06 -2.43 -36.57
N LEU A 222 -3.68 -1.19 -36.90
CA LEU A 222 -2.29 -0.87 -37.25
C LEU A 222 -1.31 -1.18 -36.11
N ARG A 223 -1.70 -0.93 -34.86
CA ARG A 223 -0.88 -1.33 -33.71
C ARG A 223 -0.73 -2.83 -33.55
N THR A 224 -1.81 -3.58 -33.74
CA THR A 224 -1.74 -5.05 -33.62
C THR A 224 -0.77 -5.64 -34.64
N LEU A 225 -0.49 -4.92 -35.73
CA LEU A 225 0.50 -5.26 -36.74
C LEU A 225 1.89 -4.65 -36.49
N GLY A 226 2.15 -4.07 -35.31
CA GLY A 226 3.44 -3.49 -34.91
C GLY A 226 3.63 -2.00 -35.23
N GLY A 227 2.57 -1.30 -35.66
CA GLY A 227 2.62 0.15 -35.92
C GLY A 227 2.79 1.00 -34.65
N THR A 228 3.52 2.11 -34.76
CA THR A 228 3.67 3.08 -33.68
C THR A 228 2.47 4.04 -33.64
N SER A 229 1.91 4.24 -32.44
CA SER A 229 0.84 5.21 -32.23
C SER A 229 1.35 6.54 -31.72
N SER A 230 0.75 7.63 -32.16
CA SER A 230 1.01 8.97 -31.61
C SER A 230 -0.28 9.69 -31.21
N GLY A 231 -0.17 10.84 -30.54
CA GLY A 231 -1.31 11.70 -30.22
C GLY A 231 -2.38 11.03 -29.33
N CYS A 232 -3.66 11.21 -29.70
CA CYS A 232 -4.82 10.70 -28.96
C CYS A 232 -4.75 9.20 -28.71
N TYR A 233 -4.34 8.43 -29.72
CA TYR A 233 -4.25 6.99 -29.63
C TYR A 233 -3.19 6.60 -28.60
N ALA A 234 -2.00 7.21 -28.64
CA ALA A 234 -0.94 6.91 -27.67
C ALA A 234 -1.42 7.13 -26.22
N VAL A 235 -2.19 8.21 -25.99
CA VAL A 235 -2.81 8.49 -24.69
C VAL A 235 -3.86 7.45 -24.32
N GLN A 236 -4.72 7.04 -25.26
CA GLN A 236 -5.72 6.00 -25.03
C GLN A 236 -5.10 4.66 -24.64
N ALA A 237 -4.02 4.27 -25.32
CA ALA A 237 -3.27 3.06 -24.95
C ALA A 237 -2.55 3.21 -23.61
N ALA A 238 -1.95 4.36 -23.34
CA ALA A 238 -1.31 4.62 -22.05
C ALA A 238 -2.31 4.60 -20.88
N TRP A 239 -3.59 4.92 -21.15
CA TRP A 239 -4.66 4.86 -20.17
C TRP A 239 -5.02 3.43 -19.77
N THR A 240 -5.11 2.50 -20.74
CA THR A 240 -5.52 1.11 -20.50
C THR A 240 -4.37 0.13 -20.27
N THR A 241 -3.15 0.48 -20.68
CA THR A 241 -1.94 -0.34 -20.44
C THR A 241 -1.12 0.17 -19.26
N GLY A 242 -1.31 1.43 -18.87
CA GLY A 242 -0.47 2.13 -17.92
C GLY A 242 0.89 2.56 -18.50
N ALA A 243 1.25 2.17 -19.72
CA ALA A 243 2.54 2.46 -20.35
C ALA A 243 2.48 3.71 -21.23
N GLY A 244 3.34 4.70 -20.95
CA GLY A 244 3.43 5.94 -21.72
C GLY A 244 2.95 7.17 -20.96
N ARG A 245 2.97 8.32 -21.65
CA ARG A 245 2.70 9.63 -21.04
C ARG A 245 1.23 9.99 -21.20
N LEU A 246 0.62 10.44 -20.11
CA LEU A 246 -0.72 11.02 -20.10
C LEU A 246 -0.67 12.55 -19.99
N PRO A 247 -1.65 13.27 -20.56
CA PRO A 247 -1.95 14.65 -20.19
C PRO A 247 -2.21 14.75 -18.68
N ARG A 248 -1.86 15.91 -18.09
CA ARG A 248 -1.96 16.14 -16.64
C ARG A 248 -3.34 15.82 -16.07
N ALA A 249 -4.42 16.26 -16.73
CA ALA A 249 -5.79 16.02 -16.29
C ALA A 249 -6.11 14.51 -16.13
N LEU A 250 -5.71 13.68 -17.11
CA LEU A 250 -5.91 12.22 -17.02
C LEU A 250 -4.98 11.59 -15.98
N ALA A 251 -3.74 12.04 -15.88
CA ALA A 251 -2.80 11.56 -14.86
C ALA A 251 -3.31 11.83 -13.43
N ASP A 252 -3.87 13.02 -13.19
CA ASP A 252 -4.44 13.44 -11.91
C ASP A 252 -5.72 12.66 -11.60
N ARG A 253 -6.60 12.47 -12.59
CA ARG A 253 -7.81 11.64 -12.46
C ARG A 253 -7.49 10.20 -12.05
N ARG A 254 -6.49 9.60 -12.70
CA ARG A 254 -6.03 8.24 -12.41
C ARG A 254 -5.46 8.12 -10.99
N ARG A 255 -4.72 9.16 -10.55
CA ARG A 255 -4.17 9.24 -9.19
C ARG A 255 -5.29 9.38 -8.15
N GLU A 256 -6.33 10.17 -8.44
CA GLU A 256 -7.49 10.31 -7.58
C GLU A 256 -8.20 8.98 -7.37
N VAL A 257 -8.53 8.24 -8.44
CA VAL A 257 -9.19 6.93 -8.34
C VAL A 257 -8.37 5.98 -7.46
N LYS A 258 -7.06 5.86 -7.74
CA LYS A 258 -6.17 5.01 -6.94
C LYS A 258 -6.16 5.42 -5.46
N HIS A 259 -5.95 6.69 -5.19
CA HIS A 259 -5.87 7.22 -3.83
C HIS A 259 -7.16 6.96 -3.05
N ARG A 260 -8.32 7.25 -3.66
CA ARG A 260 -9.63 7.02 -3.03
C ARG A 260 -9.91 5.55 -2.76
N MET A 261 -9.57 4.65 -3.68
CA MET A 261 -9.68 3.20 -3.43
C MET A 261 -8.79 2.76 -2.27
N GLN A 262 -7.54 3.23 -2.21
CA GLN A 262 -6.63 2.91 -1.10
C GLN A 262 -7.13 3.41 0.27
N HIS A 263 -8.01 4.41 0.28
CA HIS A 263 -8.66 4.95 1.47
C HIS A 263 -10.10 4.45 1.67
N GLY A 264 -10.55 3.44 0.93
CA GLY A 264 -11.83 2.76 1.15
C GLY A 264 -13.08 3.50 0.69
N ASP A 265 -12.95 4.51 -0.17
CA ASP A 265 -14.07 5.32 -0.70
C ASP A 265 -14.92 4.53 -1.72
N THR A 266 -15.63 3.51 -1.21
CA THR A 266 -16.34 2.51 -2.02
C THR A 266 -17.56 3.11 -2.69
N ASP A 267 -18.35 3.91 -1.99
CA ASP A 267 -19.58 4.48 -2.56
C ASP A 267 -19.28 5.46 -3.70
N TRP A 268 -18.21 6.26 -3.58
CA TRP A 268 -17.74 7.11 -4.67
C TRP A 268 -17.29 6.29 -5.89
N LEU A 269 -16.55 5.20 -5.67
CA LEU A 269 -16.14 4.32 -6.76
C LEU A 269 -17.35 3.72 -7.48
N LEU A 270 -18.32 3.21 -6.71
CA LEU A 270 -19.52 2.60 -7.24
C LEU A 270 -20.40 3.61 -8.00
N ASP A 271 -20.57 4.83 -7.48
CA ASP A 271 -21.24 5.93 -8.20
C ASP A 271 -20.52 6.24 -9.52
N GLY A 272 -19.20 6.39 -9.45
CA GLY A 272 -18.38 6.73 -10.61
C GLY A 272 -18.41 5.67 -11.72
N LEU A 273 -18.38 4.38 -11.35
CA LEU A 273 -18.52 3.27 -12.28
C LEU A 273 -19.91 3.23 -12.92
N ARG A 274 -20.99 3.38 -12.12
CA ARG A 274 -22.38 3.38 -12.64
C ARG A 274 -22.66 4.54 -13.58
N ARG A 275 -22.11 5.72 -13.28
CA ARG A 275 -22.23 6.92 -14.11
C ARG A 275 -21.29 6.91 -15.31
N GLY A 276 -20.39 5.92 -15.40
CA GLY A 276 -19.42 5.81 -16.49
C GLY A 276 -18.34 6.90 -16.49
N VAL A 277 -18.11 7.57 -15.34
CA VAL A 277 -17.06 8.59 -15.16
C VAL A 277 -15.77 8.02 -14.57
N ILE A 278 -15.76 6.71 -14.29
CA ILE A 278 -14.59 5.89 -13.98
C ILE A 278 -14.54 4.76 -15.02
N ASP A 279 -13.38 4.59 -15.64
CA ASP A 279 -13.12 3.50 -16.58
C ASP A 279 -12.60 2.28 -15.80
N PRO A 280 -13.30 1.14 -15.80
CA PRO A 280 -12.88 -0.05 -15.06
C PRO A 280 -11.59 -0.68 -15.63
N HIS A 281 -11.25 -0.42 -16.90
CA HIS A 281 -10.04 -0.91 -17.55
C HIS A 281 -8.85 0.04 -17.42
N MET A 282 -8.99 1.16 -16.71
CA MET A 282 -7.85 2.05 -16.48
C MET A 282 -6.72 1.32 -15.76
N ARG A 283 -5.48 1.66 -16.14
CA ARG A 283 -4.28 1.15 -15.47
C ARG A 283 -3.38 2.28 -15.00
N ASP A 284 -2.92 2.16 -13.77
CA ASP A 284 -1.99 3.11 -13.18
C ASP A 284 -0.59 3.05 -13.81
N ALA A 285 0.30 3.94 -13.36
CA ALA A 285 1.66 4.00 -13.84
C ALA A 285 2.54 2.83 -13.38
N ASN A 286 2.02 1.82 -12.67
CA ASN A 286 2.68 0.55 -12.38
C ASN A 286 2.02 -0.62 -13.13
N GLY A 287 0.97 -0.34 -13.93
CA GLY A 287 0.18 -1.35 -14.62
C GLY A 287 -0.97 -1.94 -13.78
N TRP A 288 -1.22 -1.40 -12.58
CA TRP A 288 -2.29 -1.88 -11.71
C TRP A 288 -3.66 -1.51 -12.31
N SER A 289 -4.50 -2.53 -12.48
CA SER A 289 -5.94 -2.38 -12.75
C SER A 289 -6.72 -2.11 -11.46
N LEU A 290 -8.01 -1.80 -11.57
CA LEU A 290 -8.87 -1.65 -10.37
C LEU A 290 -8.98 -2.96 -9.56
N LEU A 291 -8.84 -4.13 -10.18
CA LEU A 291 -8.81 -5.41 -9.44
C LEU A 291 -7.59 -5.54 -8.52
N HIS A 292 -6.44 -4.98 -8.89
CA HIS A 292 -5.27 -4.94 -7.98
C HIS A 292 -5.57 -4.12 -6.72
N LEU A 293 -6.50 -3.17 -6.82
CA LEU A 293 -6.88 -2.25 -5.74
C LEU A 293 -8.08 -2.72 -4.92
N VAL A 294 -8.74 -3.81 -5.31
CA VAL A 294 -10.06 -4.18 -4.77
C VAL A 294 -10.02 -4.54 -3.29
N MET A 295 -8.86 -4.96 -2.75
CA MET A 295 -8.72 -5.32 -1.34
C MET A 295 -8.89 -4.14 -0.36
N TRP A 296 -8.78 -2.91 -0.84
CA TRP A 296 -8.87 -1.70 -0.02
C TRP A 296 -10.27 -1.08 0.01
N VAL A 297 -11.21 -1.65 -0.74
CA VAL A 297 -12.62 -1.24 -0.78
C VAL A 297 -13.51 -2.41 -0.36
N ASP A 298 -14.81 -2.17 -0.25
CA ASP A 298 -15.79 -3.26 -0.09
C ASP A 298 -15.84 -4.11 -1.36
N PHE A 299 -14.98 -5.14 -1.39
CA PHE A 299 -14.77 -5.98 -2.56
C PHE A 299 -16.04 -6.76 -2.94
N GLU A 300 -16.92 -7.06 -2.01
CA GLU A 300 -18.18 -7.78 -2.28
C GLU A 300 -19.09 -6.98 -3.21
N ARG A 301 -19.06 -5.65 -3.09
CA ARG A 301 -19.86 -4.75 -3.94
C ARG A 301 -19.14 -4.38 -5.23
N VAL A 302 -17.81 -4.28 -5.19
CA VAL A 302 -17.00 -3.74 -6.30
C VAL A 302 -16.57 -4.85 -7.27
N LEU A 303 -16.14 -6.00 -6.78
CA LEU A 303 -15.60 -7.09 -7.60
C LEU A 303 -16.58 -7.55 -8.70
N PRO A 304 -17.89 -7.77 -8.42
CA PRO A 304 -18.83 -8.19 -9.46
C PRO A 304 -18.97 -7.16 -10.59
N LEU A 305 -18.90 -5.86 -10.29
CA LEU A 305 -19.00 -4.81 -11.31
C LEU A 305 -17.76 -4.77 -12.20
N LEU A 306 -16.56 -4.95 -11.62
CA LEU A 306 -15.32 -4.97 -12.40
C LEU A 306 -15.25 -6.20 -13.31
N LEU A 307 -15.68 -7.36 -12.82
CA LEU A 307 -15.73 -8.59 -13.61
C LEU A 307 -16.81 -8.51 -14.70
N ALA A 308 -18.00 -7.99 -14.39
CA ALA A 308 -19.06 -7.77 -15.37
C ALA A 308 -18.64 -6.76 -16.47
N ALA A 309 -17.75 -5.81 -16.14
CA ALA A 309 -17.15 -4.92 -17.13
C ALA A 309 -16.04 -5.60 -17.98
N GLY A 310 -15.70 -6.87 -17.71
CA GLY A 310 -14.69 -7.61 -18.46
C GLY A 310 -13.25 -7.26 -18.07
N VAL A 311 -13.03 -6.71 -16.87
CA VAL A 311 -11.65 -6.52 -16.36
C VAL A 311 -11.04 -7.90 -16.14
N PRO A 312 -9.88 -8.22 -16.77
CA PRO A 312 -9.29 -9.55 -16.64
C PRO A 312 -8.92 -9.87 -15.20
N VAL A 313 -9.39 -11.01 -14.68
CA VAL A 313 -9.12 -11.46 -13.31
C VAL A 313 -7.62 -11.61 -13.04
N ASP A 314 -6.86 -12.09 -14.04
CA ASP A 314 -5.40 -12.20 -14.04
C ASP A 314 -4.70 -11.05 -14.76
N ALA A 315 -5.27 -9.84 -14.69
CA ALA A 315 -4.56 -8.66 -15.16
C ALA A 315 -3.17 -8.60 -14.51
N ARG A 316 -2.10 -8.61 -15.31
CA ARG A 316 -0.73 -8.52 -14.80
C ARG A 316 -0.26 -7.08 -14.72
N ASP A 317 0.36 -6.70 -13.60
CA ASP A 317 1.12 -5.45 -13.52
C ASP A 317 2.47 -5.55 -14.26
N ARG A 318 3.32 -4.51 -14.15
CA ARG A 318 4.60 -4.46 -14.88
C ARG A 318 5.63 -5.50 -14.48
N ILE A 319 5.47 -6.11 -13.32
CA ILE A 319 6.35 -7.19 -12.85
C ILE A 319 5.61 -8.53 -12.82
N GLY A 320 4.45 -8.60 -13.48
CA GLY A 320 3.69 -9.84 -13.66
C GLY A 320 2.78 -10.20 -12.49
N ARG A 321 2.64 -9.35 -11.46
CA ARG A 321 1.78 -9.64 -10.31
C ARG A 321 0.32 -9.55 -10.72
N THR A 322 -0.50 -10.50 -10.28
CA THR A 322 -1.95 -10.53 -10.46
C THR A 322 -2.68 -9.95 -9.24
N PRO A 323 -3.98 -9.62 -9.34
CA PRO A 323 -4.81 -9.27 -8.18
C PRO A 323 -4.76 -10.32 -7.08
N LEU A 324 -4.81 -11.62 -7.44
CA LEU A 324 -4.67 -12.71 -6.49
C LEU A 324 -3.30 -12.72 -5.81
N TYR A 325 -2.22 -12.51 -6.57
CA TYR A 325 -0.88 -12.37 -6.01
C TYR A 325 -0.84 -11.27 -4.97
N LEU A 326 -1.34 -10.07 -5.29
CA LEU A 326 -1.35 -8.95 -4.34
C LEU A 326 -2.24 -9.23 -3.12
N ALA A 327 -3.39 -9.88 -3.28
CA ALA A 327 -4.24 -10.24 -2.16
C ALA A 327 -3.50 -11.15 -1.17
N VAL A 328 -2.81 -12.19 -1.65
CA VAL A 328 -1.99 -13.09 -0.81
C VAL A 328 -0.78 -12.34 -0.23
N MET A 329 -0.06 -11.61 -1.08
CA MET A 329 1.12 -10.83 -0.73
C MET A 329 0.80 -9.83 0.38
N ASN A 330 -0.32 -9.12 0.32
CA ASN A 330 -0.71 -8.14 1.33
C ASN A 330 -1.58 -8.74 2.45
N GLY A 331 -1.74 -10.07 2.53
CA GLY A 331 -2.62 -10.74 3.49
C GLY A 331 -4.00 -10.10 3.58
N GLY A 332 -4.64 -9.97 2.41
CA GLY A 332 -6.02 -9.56 2.28
C GLY A 332 -6.99 -10.63 2.81
N PRO A 333 -8.31 -10.35 2.76
CA PRO A 333 -9.32 -11.28 3.27
C PRO A 333 -9.29 -12.62 2.53
N PRO A 334 -9.31 -13.78 3.22
CA PRO A 334 -9.41 -15.09 2.56
C PRO A 334 -10.62 -15.20 1.63
N GLU A 335 -11.73 -14.55 1.95
CA GLU A 335 -12.93 -14.53 1.10
C GLU A 335 -12.69 -13.85 -0.25
N LEU A 336 -11.92 -12.76 -0.29
CA LEU A 336 -11.52 -12.13 -1.56
C LEU A 336 -10.69 -13.10 -2.41
N MET A 337 -9.78 -13.85 -1.80
CA MET A 337 -8.97 -14.83 -2.52
C MET A 337 -9.82 -15.98 -3.07
N ARG A 338 -10.75 -16.51 -2.26
CA ARG A 338 -11.72 -17.54 -2.70
C ARG A 338 -12.58 -17.04 -3.86
N ARG A 339 -13.09 -15.80 -3.78
CA ARG A 339 -13.83 -15.15 -4.85
C ARG A 339 -12.98 -15.05 -6.13
N LEU A 340 -11.76 -14.54 -6.05
CA LEU A 340 -10.87 -14.44 -7.22
C LEU A 340 -10.60 -15.80 -7.86
N LEU A 341 -10.35 -16.84 -7.05
CA LEU A 341 -10.17 -18.22 -7.55
C LEU A 341 -11.44 -18.78 -8.18
N ALA A 342 -12.61 -18.54 -7.60
CA ALA A 342 -13.90 -18.95 -8.15
C ALA A 342 -14.18 -18.30 -9.51
N GLU A 343 -13.67 -17.07 -9.71
CA GLU A 343 -13.74 -16.32 -10.96
C GLU A 343 -12.60 -16.68 -11.94
N GLY A 344 -11.82 -17.72 -11.64
CA GLY A 344 -10.81 -18.29 -12.54
C GLY A 344 -9.42 -17.67 -12.45
N ALA A 345 -9.09 -16.93 -11.38
CA ALA A 345 -7.73 -16.45 -11.16
C ALA A 345 -6.74 -17.63 -11.04
N ASP A 346 -5.61 -17.55 -11.76
CA ASP A 346 -4.58 -18.59 -11.72
C ASP A 346 -3.67 -18.45 -10.47
N PRO A 347 -3.71 -19.41 -9.52
CA PRO A 347 -2.83 -19.39 -8.35
C PRO A 347 -1.35 -19.64 -8.69
N ARG A 348 -1.05 -20.08 -9.91
CA ARG A 348 0.29 -20.36 -10.45
C ARG A 348 0.76 -19.29 -11.45
N ALA A 349 0.06 -18.15 -11.53
CA ALA A 349 0.49 -17.03 -12.38
C ALA A 349 1.84 -16.45 -11.91
N GLU A 350 2.89 -16.71 -12.69
CA GLU A 350 4.26 -16.29 -12.38
C GLU A 350 4.53 -14.81 -12.63
N THR A 351 5.21 -14.18 -11.66
CA THR A 351 5.86 -12.87 -11.78
C THR A 351 7.14 -12.98 -12.63
N VAL A 352 7.72 -11.83 -13.00
CA VAL A 352 9.03 -11.79 -13.67
C VAL A 352 10.17 -12.37 -12.83
N HIS A 353 9.94 -12.57 -11.53
CA HIS A 353 10.87 -13.15 -10.58
C HIS A 353 10.59 -14.64 -10.31
N GLY A 354 9.63 -15.26 -11.02
CA GLY A 354 9.25 -16.66 -10.83
C GLY A 354 8.42 -16.94 -9.57
N ALA A 355 7.95 -15.90 -8.88
CA ALA A 355 7.03 -16.05 -7.75
C ALA A 355 5.58 -16.14 -8.24
N TYR A 356 4.71 -16.84 -7.51
CA TYR A 356 3.28 -16.91 -7.82
C TYR A 356 2.44 -16.97 -6.53
N PRO A 357 1.12 -16.70 -6.58
CA PRO A 357 0.30 -16.58 -5.38
C PRO A 357 0.45 -17.72 -4.38
N SER A 358 0.44 -18.98 -4.83
CA SER A 358 0.60 -20.11 -3.91
C SER A 358 2.01 -20.23 -3.32
N HIS A 359 3.09 -19.85 -4.01
CA HIS A 359 4.42 -19.75 -3.38
C HIS A 359 4.40 -18.77 -2.20
N VAL A 360 3.78 -17.60 -2.40
CA VAL A 360 3.67 -16.59 -1.35
C VAL A 360 2.76 -17.06 -0.21
N ALA A 361 1.69 -17.81 -0.49
CA ALA A 361 0.80 -18.35 0.53
C ALA A 361 1.52 -19.30 1.52
N HIS A 362 2.43 -20.14 1.03
CA HIS A 362 3.18 -21.09 1.87
C HIS A 362 4.14 -20.42 2.87
N SER A 363 4.55 -19.17 2.61
CA SER A 363 5.42 -18.40 3.51
C SER A 363 4.66 -17.55 4.54
N ARG A 364 3.32 -17.68 4.65
CA ARG A 364 2.45 -16.84 5.49
C ARG A 364 1.83 -17.57 6.69
N GLN A 365 1.57 -16.83 7.77
CA GLN A 365 1.24 -17.34 9.13
C GLN A 365 -0.15 -17.96 9.21
N TYR A 366 -1.00 -17.64 8.23
CA TYR A 366 -2.40 -18.01 8.16
C TYR A 366 -2.62 -19.07 7.07
N TRP A 367 -1.64 -19.96 6.84
CA TRP A 367 -1.74 -21.05 5.86
C TRP A 367 -2.98 -21.93 6.07
N GLN A 368 -3.43 -22.10 7.31
CA GLN A 368 -4.68 -22.81 7.64
C GLN A 368 -5.90 -22.17 6.94
N ASP A 369 -5.97 -20.84 6.90
CA ASP A 369 -7.03 -20.09 6.21
C ASP A 369 -6.90 -20.20 4.68
N LEU A 370 -5.68 -20.43 4.19
CA LEU A 370 -5.30 -20.54 2.78
C LEU A 370 -5.21 -21.97 2.26
N THR A 371 -5.67 -22.97 3.03
CA THR A 371 -5.66 -24.39 2.65
C THR A 371 -6.32 -24.67 1.30
N PHE A 372 -7.20 -23.78 0.83
CA PHE A 372 -7.81 -23.87 -0.49
C PHE A 372 -6.79 -23.81 -1.64
N PHE A 373 -5.62 -23.18 -1.48
CA PHE A 373 -4.57 -23.18 -2.50
C PHE A 373 -3.90 -24.55 -2.71
N ALA A 374 -3.97 -25.44 -1.73
CA ALA A 374 -3.44 -26.80 -1.88
C ALA A 374 -4.40 -27.74 -2.63
N GLN A 375 -5.65 -27.30 -2.83
CA GLN A 375 -6.71 -28.08 -3.47
C GLN A 375 -7.00 -27.63 -4.91
N SER A 376 -6.45 -26.49 -5.32
CA SER A 376 -6.53 -25.88 -6.67
C SER A 376 -5.31 -26.22 -7.53
#